data_AF-A0AA36I237-F1
#
_entry.id   AF-A0AA36I237-F1
#
_cell.length_a   1.000
_cell.length_b   1.000
_cell.length_c   1.000
_cell.angle_alpha   90.00
_cell.angle_beta   90.00
_cell.angle_gamma   90.00
#
_symmetry.space_group_name_H-M   'P 1'
#
loop_
_entity.id
_entity.type
_entity.pdbx_description
1 polymer ?
#
loop_
_entity_poly.entity_id
_entity_poly.type
_entity_poly.pdbx_seq_one_letter_code
_entity_poly.pdbx_strand_id
1 'polypeptide(L)'
;MGSALSWDPLSLCAAPANTSTAVSSSVRKEEDAWEVEQAMLQEALYQSMEQEHFAALDEQADAELQAALQQSLQPVARQESEDFPEERLRLLALLEMLGLRRLDVGSTNINEGGELLGNQCFYLAIARSWLANCAEANGMLVRDSALQLKREIETCVLLVRGDQGELGDEAEAYTDYLGSVVQSGSPAAGSAIGDLAICVFASGLGGLEAYEGTGYARLPREQQVANLALLWHRPGHFEAIVALHGGKVDITLSELIALAEQQNVSSAVIRA
;
A
#
# COMPACT_ATOMS: atom_id res chain seq x y z
N MET A 1 31.03 -30.19 27.39
CA MET A 1 32.30 -29.56 27.00
C MET A 1 32.37 -29.53 25.48
N GLY A 2 32.08 -28.37 24.89
CA GLY A 2 32.10 -28.15 23.44
C GLY A 2 32.22 -26.65 23.20
N SER A 3 33.42 -26.24 22.81
CA SER A 3 33.89 -24.86 22.70
C SER A 3 33.19 -24.10 21.58
N ALA A 4 32.85 -22.85 21.89
CA ALA A 4 32.43 -21.83 20.95
C ALA A 4 33.57 -21.45 19.97
N LEU A 5 33.19 -21.07 18.75
CA LEU A 5 34.04 -20.35 17.79
C LEU A 5 33.34 -19.04 17.45
N SER A 6 33.86 -17.94 17.99
CA SER A 6 33.47 -16.57 17.66
C SER A 6 34.19 -16.13 16.38
N TRP A 7 33.45 -15.63 15.40
CA TRP A 7 33.99 -15.01 14.19
C TRP A 7 33.93 -13.48 14.33
N ASP A 8 35.08 -12.83 14.14
CA ASP A 8 35.26 -11.37 14.22
C ASP A 8 35.51 -10.81 12.80
N PRO A 9 34.61 -10.02 12.20
CA PRO A 9 34.69 -9.64 10.79
C PRO A 9 35.39 -8.31 10.49
N LEU A 10 36.23 -7.77 11.38
CA LEU A 10 36.80 -6.41 11.22
C LEU A 10 38.30 -6.35 10.89
N SER A 11 38.85 -7.34 10.21
CA SER A 11 40.24 -7.29 9.74
C SER A 11 40.31 -7.37 8.21
N LEU A 12 41.14 -6.49 7.63
CA LEU A 12 41.51 -6.35 6.22
C LEU A 12 40.66 -5.40 5.37
N CYS A 13 41.09 -4.14 5.34
CA CYS A 13 41.21 -3.37 4.09
C CYS A 13 42.29 -2.28 4.26
N ALA A 14 43.54 -2.64 3.92
CA ALA A 14 44.63 -1.68 3.76
C ALA A 14 44.56 -1.09 2.34
N ALA A 15 44.52 0.24 2.24
CA ALA A 15 44.52 0.95 0.96
C ALA A 15 45.96 1.07 0.41
N PRO A 16 46.19 0.86 -0.90
CA PRO A 16 47.45 1.22 -1.52
C PRO A 16 47.48 2.72 -1.87
N ALA A 17 48.60 3.37 -1.52
CA ALA A 17 48.93 4.72 -1.95
C ALA A 17 49.21 4.71 -3.45
N ASN A 18 48.46 5.49 -4.23
CA ASN A 18 48.67 5.65 -5.66
C ASN A 18 49.26 7.04 -5.95
N THR A 19 50.53 7.05 -6.30
CA THR A 19 51.27 8.19 -6.87
C THR A 19 51.11 8.22 -8.39
N SER A 20 51.19 9.43 -8.97
CA SER A 20 51.32 9.74 -10.41
C SER A 20 49.97 9.85 -11.14
N THR A 21 49.69 10.81 -12.04
CA THR A 21 50.55 11.54 -12.97
C THR A 21 49.78 12.77 -13.49
N ALA A 22 50.41 13.95 -13.51
CA ALA A 22 49.88 15.14 -14.16
C ALA A 22 50.18 15.10 -15.67
N VAL A 23 49.22 14.65 -16.48
CA VAL A 23 49.23 14.81 -17.95
C VAL A 23 47.80 15.03 -18.42
N SER A 24 47.62 16.00 -19.31
CA SER A 24 46.43 16.23 -20.15
C SER A 24 45.24 16.99 -19.54
N SER A 25 45.39 18.30 -19.37
CA SER A 25 44.26 19.23 -19.14
C SER A 25 43.64 19.78 -20.43
N SER A 26 44.22 19.50 -21.61
CA SER A 26 43.76 20.06 -22.88
C SER A 26 42.91 19.10 -23.73
N VAL A 27 43.04 17.78 -23.57
CA VAL A 27 42.21 16.79 -24.30
C VAL A 27 40.86 16.59 -23.60
N ARG A 28 40.81 16.71 -22.27
CA ARG A 28 39.57 16.54 -21.48
C ARG A 28 38.49 17.57 -21.80
N LYS A 29 38.86 18.78 -22.23
CA LYS A 29 37.89 19.84 -22.56
C LYS A 29 37.11 19.57 -23.85
N GLU A 30 37.66 18.78 -24.78
CA GLU A 30 36.95 18.43 -26.02
C GLU A 30 36.07 17.19 -25.82
N GLU A 31 36.46 16.23 -24.97
CA GLU A 31 35.62 15.09 -24.58
C GLU A 31 34.38 15.55 -23.77
N ASP A 32 34.54 16.48 -22.83
CA ASP A 32 33.41 17.02 -22.05
C ASP A 32 32.37 17.75 -22.91
N ALA A 33 32.78 18.35 -24.04
CA ALA A 33 31.87 19.08 -24.92
C ALA A 33 30.98 18.13 -25.76
N TRP A 34 31.53 17.01 -26.21
CA TRP A 34 30.76 15.98 -26.93
C TRP A 34 29.72 15.36 -26.01
N GLU A 35 30.10 14.98 -24.78
CA GLU A 35 29.18 14.31 -23.85
C GLU A 35 27.97 15.20 -23.49
N VAL A 36 28.19 16.52 -23.33
CA VAL A 36 27.10 17.48 -23.11
C VAL A 36 26.20 17.59 -24.34
N GLU A 37 26.76 17.63 -25.55
CA GLU A 37 25.96 17.69 -26.78
C GLU A 37 25.12 16.42 -27.00
N GLN A 38 25.68 15.24 -26.69
CA GLN A 38 24.92 13.98 -26.72
C GLN A 38 23.83 13.93 -25.67
N ALA A 39 24.09 14.39 -24.44
CA ALA A 39 23.07 14.45 -23.40
C ALA A 39 21.91 15.37 -23.78
N MET A 40 22.22 16.54 -24.37
CA MET A 40 21.20 17.48 -24.86
C MET A 40 20.38 16.90 -26.01
N LEU A 41 21.01 16.20 -26.96
CA LEU A 41 20.29 15.54 -28.05
C LEU A 41 19.40 14.40 -27.55
N GLN A 42 19.87 13.62 -26.57
CA GLN A 42 19.11 12.54 -25.98
C GLN A 42 17.91 13.07 -25.17
N GLU A 43 18.09 14.15 -24.42
CA GLU A 43 17.02 14.80 -23.68
C GLU A 43 16.00 15.48 -24.61
N ALA A 44 16.45 16.12 -25.69
CA ALA A 44 15.56 16.69 -26.71
C ALA A 44 14.75 15.60 -27.44
N LEU A 45 15.36 14.44 -27.72
CA LEU A 45 14.66 13.30 -28.31
C LEU A 45 13.60 12.75 -27.35
N TYR A 46 13.94 12.65 -26.06
CA TYR A 46 13.02 12.20 -25.02
C TYR A 46 11.83 13.15 -24.86
N GLN A 47 12.07 14.47 -24.80
CA GLN A 47 11.00 15.48 -24.74
C GLN A 47 10.12 15.50 -26.01
N SER A 48 10.71 15.28 -27.18
CA SER A 48 9.95 15.18 -28.44
C SER A 48 9.07 13.93 -28.46
N MET A 49 9.57 12.79 -27.97
CA MET A 49 8.79 11.57 -27.85
C MET A 49 7.66 11.72 -26.83
N GLU A 50 7.90 12.37 -25.69
CA GLU A 50 6.83 12.67 -24.71
C GLU A 50 5.75 13.60 -25.28
N GLN A 51 6.13 14.63 -26.05
CA GLN A 51 5.16 15.53 -26.69
C GLN A 51 4.32 14.83 -27.76
N GLU A 52 4.90 13.97 -28.59
CA GLU A 52 4.15 13.23 -29.61
C GLU A 52 3.29 12.12 -28.99
N HIS A 53 3.75 11.48 -27.91
CA HIS A 53 2.99 10.44 -27.21
C HIS A 53 1.82 11.02 -26.39
N PHE A 54 1.94 12.26 -25.91
CA PHE A 54 0.82 12.98 -25.27
C PHE A 54 -0.17 13.59 -26.27
N ALA A 55 0.26 13.99 -27.47
CA ALA A 55 -0.62 14.58 -28.47
C ALA A 55 -1.44 13.55 -29.27
N ALA A 56 -1.05 12.27 -29.26
CA ALA A 56 -1.71 11.20 -30.02
C ALA A 56 -2.69 10.35 -29.19
N LEU A 57 -2.76 10.55 -27.88
CA LEU A 57 -3.77 9.92 -27.02
C LEU A 57 -5.03 10.80 -26.98
N ASP A 58 -5.85 10.59 -28.00
CA ASP A 58 -7.27 10.93 -28.14
C ASP A 58 -7.90 11.70 -26.96
N GLU A 59 -8.05 13.03 -27.12
CA GLU A 59 -8.74 13.91 -26.15
C GLU A 59 -10.18 13.45 -25.82
N GLN A 60 -10.78 12.59 -26.66
CA GLN A 60 -12.11 12.02 -26.41
C GLN A 60 -12.07 10.78 -25.50
N ALA A 61 -11.04 9.92 -25.62
CA ALA A 61 -10.88 8.76 -24.75
C ALA A 61 -10.56 9.20 -23.30
N ASP A 62 -9.82 10.29 -23.13
CA ASP A 62 -9.51 10.85 -21.81
C ASP A 62 -10.75 11.48 -21.14
N ALA A 63 -11.65 12.10 -21.92
CA ALA A 63 -12.89 12.66 -21.37
C ALA A 63 -13.87 11.59 -20.85
N GLU A 64 -14.04 10.48 -21.58
CA GLU A 64 -14.87 9.35 -21.12
C GLU A 64 -14.23 8.64 -19.92
N LEU A 65 -12.91 8.44 -19.93
CA LEU A 65 -12.19 7.87 -18.80
C LEU A 65 -12.26 8.76 -17.56
N GLN A 66 -12.10 10.08 -17.71
CA GLN A 66 -12.27 11.05 -16.62
C GLN A 66 -13.72 11.08 -16.10
N ALA A 67 -14.72 10.98 -16.98
CA ALA A 67 -16.12 10.88 -16.59
C ALA A 67 -16.40 9.58 -15.83
N ALA A 68 -15.88 8.44 -16.28
CA ALA A 68 -16.00 7.15 -15.59
C ALA A 68 -15.29 7.17 -14.23
N LEU A 69 -14.10 7.78 -14.14
CA LEU A 69 -13.40 7.99 -12.88
C LEU A 69 -14.22 8.88 -11.93
N GLN A 70 -14.75 10.01 -12.41
CA GLN A 70 -15.63 10.89 -11.62
C GLN A 70 -16.91 10.19 -11.17
N GLN A 71 -17.51 9.35 -12.02
CA GLN A 71 -18.71 8.60 -11.70
C GLN A 71 -18.44 7.49 -10.69
N SER A 72 -17.27 6.85 -10.75
CA SER A 72 -16.84 5.85 -9.76
C SER A 72 -16.53 6.45 -8.39
N LEU A 73 -16.23 7.75 -8.33
CA LEU A 73 -16.10 8.52 -7.09
C LEU A 73 -17.44 8.96 -6.52
N GLN A 74 -18.56 8.77 -7.23
CA GLN A 74 -19.87 9.08 -6.65
C GLN A 74 -20.25 8.02 -5.61
N PRO A 75 -20.64 8.44 -4.40
CA PRO A 75 -20.99 7.51 -3.34
C PRO A 75 -22.24 6.71 -3.75
N VAL A 76 -22.08 5.40 -3.95
CA VAL A 76 -23.21 4.49 -4.16
C VAL A 76 -24.08 4.52 -2.88
N ALA A 77 -25.25 5.14 -2.98
CA ALA A 77 -26.24 5.19 -1.91
C ALA A 77 -26.93 3.81 -1.79
N ARG A 78 -26.34 2.90 -1.02
CA ARG A 78 -27.01 1.67 -0.59
C ARG A 78 -27.63 1.88 0.79
N GLN A 79 -28.84 1.36 0.98
CA GLN A 79 -29.55 1.40 2.26
C GLN A 79 -28.71 0.68 3.33
N GLU A 80 -28.22 1.45 4.29
CA GLU A 80 -27.57 0.90 5.48
C GLU A 80 -28.65 0.16 6.29
N SER A 81 -28.49 -1.15 6.50
CA SER A 81 -29.35 -1.91 7.40
C SER A 81 -29.24 -1.35 8.81
N GLU A 82 -30.36 -0.93 9.40
CA GLU A 82 -30.44 -0.23 10.70
C GLU A 82 -30.16 -1.12 11.92
N ASP A 83 -29.67 -2.35 11.75
CA ASP A 83 -29.76 -3.38 12.80
C ASP A 83 -28.80 -3.20 13.99
N PHE A 84 -27.79 -2.33 13.90
CA PHE A 84 -26.77 -2.14 14.95
C PHE A 84 -26.40 -0.66 15.22
N PRO A 85 -27.37 0.18 15.65
CA PRO A 85 -27.13 1.60 15.81
C PRO A 85 -26.19 1.90 16.99
N GLU A 86 -26.29 1.16 18.10
CA GLU A 86 -25.47 1.42 19.29
C GLU A 86 -24.00 1.05 19.09
N GLU A 87 -23.72 -0.12 18.55
CA GLU A 87 -22.36 -0.60 18.30
C GLU A 87 -21.66 0.28 17.25
N ARG A 88 -22.39 0.69 16.21
CA ARG A 88 -21.89 1.66 15.22
C ARG A 88 -21.57 3.01 15.87
N LEU A 89 -22.40 3.50 16.78
CA LEU A 89 -22.13 4.76 17.50
C LEU A 89 -20.87 4.65 18.36
N ARG A 90 -20.63 3.50 19.03
CA ARG A 90 -19.38 3.27 19.77
C ARG A 90 -18.15 3.24 18.86
N LEU A 91 -18.27 2.61 17.70
CA LEU A 91 -17.21 2.54 16.70
C LEU A 91 -16.85 3.94 16.15
N LEU A 92 -17.87 4.78 15.88
CA LEU A 92 -17.68 6.18 15.49
C LEU A 92 -17.05 7.02 16.61
N ALA A 93 -17.49 6.81 17.86
CA ALA A 93 -16.91 7.50 19.02
C ALA A 93 -15.44 7.11 19.25
N LEU A 94 -15.08 5.84 19.04
CA LEU A 94 -13.69 5.38 19.06
C LEU A 94 -12.86 6.07 17.97
N LEU A 95 -13.40 6.18 16.75
CA LEU A 95 -12.73 6.86 15.63
C LEU A 95 -12.50 8.35 15.93
N GLU A 96 -13.49 9.04 16.49
CA GLU A 96 -13.38 10.43 16.92
C GLU A 96 -12.36 10.61 18.05
N MET A 97 -12.41 9.76 19.07
CA MET A 97 -11.48 9.78 20.21
C MET A 97 -10.01 9.58 19.77
N LEU A 98 -9.77 8.75 18.77
CA LEU A 98 -8.44 8.52 18.19
C LEU A 98 -7.98 9.64 17.25
N GLY A 99 -8.81 10.66 16.99
CA GLY A 99 -8.47 11.72 16.02
C GLY A 99 -8.30 11.18 14.61
N LEU A 100 -9.14 10.22 14.23
CA LEU A 100 -9.14 9.59 12.92
C LEU A 100 -10.27 10.15 12.04
N ARG A 101 -10.14 9.99 10.72
CA ARG A 101 -11.20 10.27 9.76
C ARG A 101 -11.21 9.25 8.64
N ARG A 102 -12.37 9.10 8.02
CA ARG A 102 -12.56 8.29 6.81
C ARG A 102 -12.13 9.10 5.59
N LEU A 103 -11.52 8.42 4.63
CA LEU A 103 -11.10 8.97 3.35
C LEU A 103 -11.53 8.00 2.25
N ASP A 104 -12.47 8.44 1.43
CA ASP A 104 -12.85 7.71 0.23
C ASP A 104 -11.71 7.81 -0.80
N VAL A 105 -11.30 6.66 -1.32
CA VAL A 105 -10.19 6.49 -2.26
C VAL A 105 -10.67 6.04 -3.64
N GLY A 106 -11.99 5.92 -3.83
CA GLY A 106 -12.60 5.40 -5.05
C GLY A 106 -12.55 3.87 -5.14
N SER A 107 -13.06 3.34 -6.25
CA SER A 107 -13.20 1.90 -6.49
C SER A 107 -12.51 1.42 -7.77
N THR A 108 -11.80 2.31 -8.47
CA THR A 108 -11.20 2.05 -9.78
C THR A 108 -9.70 2.34 -9.79
N ASN A 109 -8.95 1.58 -10.57
CA ASN A 109 -7.52 1.79 -10.81
C ASN A 109 -7.19 1.51 -12.29
N ILE A 110 -5.98 1.84 -12.75
CA ILE A 110 -5.53 1.57 -14.13
C ILE A 110 -4.33 0.64 -14.04
N ASN A 111 -4.31 -0.45 -14.81
CA ASN A 111 -3.16 -1.36 -14.86
C ASN A 111 -2.05 -0.84 -15.81
N GLU A 112 -0.94 -1.58 -15.92
CA GLU A 112 0.20 -1.21 -16.79
C GLU A 112 -0.14 -1.22 -18.29
N GLY A 113 -1.21 -1.92 -18.68
CA GLY A 113 -1.75 -1.91 -20.04
C GLY A 113 -2.66 -0.70 -20.32
N GLY A 114 -2.92 0.17 -19.34
CA GLY A 114 -3.86 1.27 -19.48
C GLY A 114 -5.33 0.86 -19.32
N GLU A 115 -5.60 -0.38 -18.88
CA GLU A 115 -6.97 -0.89 -18.73
C GLU A 115 -7.54 -0.52 -17.36
N LEU A 116 -8.82 -0.15 -17.34
CA LEU A 116 -9.55 0.22 -16.13
C LEU A 116 -9.92 -1.03 -15.33
N LEU A 117 -9.42 -1.12 -14.10
CA LEU A 117 -9.77 -2.15 -13.12
C LEU A 117 -10.87 -1.64 -12.19
N GLY A 118 -11.94 -2.43 -12.03
CA GLY A 118 -12.99 -2.23 -11.02
C GLY A 118 -12.66 -2.90 -9.69
N ASN A 119 -13.53 -2.70 -8.69
CA ASN A 119 -13.45 -3.35 -7.37
C ASN A 119 -12.11 -3.15 -6.63
N GLN A 120 -11.44 -2.02 -6.87
CA GLN A 120 -10.12 -1.72 -6.31
C GLN A 120 -10.15 -1.00 -4.96
N CYS A 121 -11.33 -0.69 -4.42
CA CYS A 121 -11.48 0.11 -3.18
C CYS A 121 -10.72 -0.50 -2.00
N PHE A 122 -10.68 -1.82 -1.89
CA PHE A 122 -9.94 -2.52 -0.84
C PHE A 122 -8.43 -2.27 -0.91
N TYR A 123 -7.80 -2.53 -2.05
CA TYR A 123 -6.36 -2.34 -2.25
C TYR A 123 -5.96 -0.87 -2.16
N LEU A 124 -6.78 0.02 -2.73
CA LEU A 124 -6.58 1.46 -2.63
C LEU A 124 -6.65 1.95 -1.18
N ALA A 125 -7.58 1.40 -0.38
CA ALA A 125 -7.73 1.79 1.01
C ALA A 125 -6.55 1.31 1.86
N ILE A 126 -6.05 0.09 1.63
CA ILE A 126 -4.82 -0.41 2.25
C ILE A 126 -3.63 0.46 1.86
N ALA A 127 -3.40 0.67 0.56
CA ALA A 127 -2.29 1.48 0.07
C ALA A 127 -2.31 2.89 0.67
N ARG A 128 -3.49 3.53 0.70
CA ARG A 128 -3.63 4.88 1.25
C ARG A 128 -3.39 4.94 2.76
N SER A 129 -3.88 3.96 3.52
CA SER A 129 -3.67 3.91 4.97
C SER A 129 -2.23 3.54 5.32
N TRP A 130 -1.62 2.64 4.55
CA TRP A 130 -0.24 2.23 4.70
C TRP A 130 0.74 3.38 4.43
N LEU A 131 0.57 4.09 3.31
CA LEU A 131 1.43 5.21 2.87
C LEU A 131 1.11 6.55 3.54
N ALA A 132 0.32 6.59 4.60
CA ALA A 132 -0.25 7.85 5.08
C ALA A 132 0.80 8.90 5.54
N ASN A 133 2.03 8.50 5.89
CA ASN A 133 3.10 9.45 6.23
C ASN A 133 3.71 10.19 5.05
N CYS A 134 3.45 9.76 3.82
CA CYS A 134 3.89 10.47 2.62
C CYS A 134 2.94 11.64 2.37
N ALA A 135 3.27 12.81 2.92
CA ALA A 135 2.56 14.07 2.65
C ALA A 135 2.48 14.40 1.15
N GLU A 136 3.37 13.79 0.36
CA GLU A 136 3.49 13.89 -1.10
C GLU A 136 3.08 12.59 -1.80
N ALA A 137 2.33 11.68 -1.15
CA ALA A 137 1.74 10.55 -1.84
C ALA A 137 0.72 11.06 -2.85
N ASN A 138 1.23 11.47 -4.01
CA ASN A 138 0.47 11.73 -5.21
C ASN A 138 -0.38 10.49 -5.47
N GLY A 139 -1.57 10.69 -6.05
CA GLY A 139 -2.50 9.59 -6.32
C GLY A 139 -1.87 8.42 -7.09
N MET A 140 -0.81 8.66 -7.86
CA MET A 140 -0.04 7.62 -8.55
C MET A 140 0.64 6.64 -7.60
N LEU A 141 1.34 7.10 -6.55
CA LEU A 141 2.03 6.19 -5.62
C LEU A 141 1.04 5.25 -4.91
N VAL A 142 -0.14 5.79 -4.54
CA VAL A 142 -1.22 5.00 -3.94
C VAL A 142 -1.75 3.96 -4.93
N ARG A 143 -1.94 4.35 -6.20
CA ARG A 143 -2.42 3.45 -7.26
C ARG A 143 -1.42 2.34 -7.57
N ASP A 144 -0.14 2.66 -7.71
CA ASP A 144 0.92 1.68 -7.99
C ASP A 144 1.07 0.69 -6.82
N SER A 145 1.05 1.20 -5.59
CA SER A 145 1.10 0.36 -4.39
C SER A 145 -0.15 -0.52 -4.26
N ALA A 146 -1.32 -0.03 -4.65
CA ALA A 146 -2.53 -0.83 -4.68
C ALA A 146 -2.45 -1.97 -5.72
N LEU A 147 -1.87 -1.74 -6.90
CA LEU A 147 -1.64 -2.79 -7.90
C LEU A 147 -0.65 -3.85 -7.39
N GLN A 148 0.43 -3.42 -6.72
CA GLN A 148 1.39 -4.35 -6.12
C GLN A 148 0.71 -5.20 -5.04
N LEU A 149 -0.05 -4.58 -4.14
CA LEU A 149 -0.81 -5.29 -3.10
C LEU A 149 -1.82 -6.26 -3.72
N LYS A 150 -2.53 -5.87 -4.78
CA LYS A 150 -3.44 -6.75 -5.52
C LYS A 150 -2.73 -8.03 -5.95
N ARG A 151 -1.61 -7.88 -6.67
CA ARG A 151 -0.82 -9.02 -7.16
C ARG A 151 -0.35 -9.92 -6.05
N GLU A 152 0.24 -9.34 -5.01
CA GLU A 152 0.83 -10.12 -3.93
C GLU A 152 -0.27 -10.90 -3.18
N ILE A 153 -1.40 -10.25 -2.86
CA ILE A 153 -2.55 -10.89 -2.21
C ILE A 153 -3.13 -11.99 -3.11
N GLU A 154 -3.44 -11.70 -4.36
CA GLU A 154 -4.03 -12.66 -5.30
C GLU A 154 -3.09 -13.86 -5.54
N THR A 155 -1.79 -13.62 -5.68
CA THR A 155 -0.79 -14.69 -5.82
C THR A 155 -0.80 -15.60 -4.60
N CYS A 156 -0.82 -15.04 -3.40
CA CYS A 156 -0.87 -15.83 -2.16
C CYS A 156 -2.15 -16.67 -2.08
N VAL A 157 -3.28 -16.10 -2.50
CA VAL A 157 -4.58 -16.79 -2.52
C VAL A 157 -4.55 -17.97 -3.49
N LEU A 158 -4.05 -17.79 -4.70
CA LEU A 158 -3.95 -18.85 -5.71
C LEU A 158 -3.08 -20.01 -5.19
N LEU A 159 -1.95 -19.67 -4.56
CA LEU A 159 -1.05 -20.66 -3.95
C LEU A 159 -1.72 -21.45 -2.82
N VAL A 160 -2.53 -20.80 -1.97
CA VAL A 160 -3.26 -21.46 -0.88
C VAL A 160 -4.41 -22.32 -1.40
N ARG A 161 -5.15 -21.84 -2.41
CA ARG A 161 -6.27 -22.60 -3.01
C ARG A 161 -5.80 -23.80 -3.83
N GLY A 162 -4.57 -23.78 -4.34
CA GLY A 162 -4.04 -24.80 -5.24
C GLY A 162 -4.71 -24.79 -6.62
N ASP A 163 -5.47 -23.74 -6.93
CA ASP A 163 -6.10 -23.53 -8.24
C ASP A 163 -5.22 -22.58 -9.07
N GLN A 164 -5.12 -22.87 -10.37
CA GLN A 164 -4.40 -22.05 -11.36
C GLN A 164 -5.34 -21.08 -12.10
N GLY A 165 -6.65 -21.14 -11.83
CA GLY A 165 -7.62 -20.23 -12.43
C GLY A 165 -7.42 -18.78 -11.97
N GLU A 166 -7.64 -17.83 -12.88
CA GLU A 166 -7.67 -16.41 -12.53
C GLU A 166 -8.81 -16.14 -11.53
N LEU A 167 -8.53 -15.38 -10.47
CA LEU A 167 -9.55 -14.84 -9.60
C LEU A 167 -10.32 -13.81 -10.44
N GLY A 168 -11.44 -14.22 -11.04
CA GLY A 168 -12.24 -13.34 -11.88
C GLY A 168 -12.68 -12.07 -11.14
N ASP A 169 -13.06 -11.04 -11.89
CA ASP A 169 -13.43 -9.70 -11.38
C ASP A 169 -14.60 -9.71 -10.36
N GLU A 170 -15.35 -10.82 -10.32
CA GLU A 170 -16.51 -11.10 -9.47
C GLU A 170 -16.15 -11.85 -8.17
N ALA A 171 -14.88 -12.09 -7.88
CA ALA A 171 -14.48 -12.82 -6.68
C ALA A 171 -14.62 -11.93 -5.41
N GLU A 172 -15.87 -11.70 -4.99
CA GLU A 172 -16.38 -10.74 -4.00
C GLU A 172 -15.92 -10.92 -2.53
N ALA A 173 -14.81 -11.59 -2.22
CA ALA A 173 -14.41 -11.77 -0.83
C ALA A 173 -12.93 -11.51 -0.59
N TYR A 174 -12.53 -10.25 -0.77
CA TYR A 174 -11.17 -9.80 -0.46
C TYR A 174 -10.79 -9.96 1.03
N THR A 175 -11.77 -9.98 1.93
CA THR A 175 -11.58 -10.32 3.35
C THR A 175 -11.27 -11.81 3.57
N ASP A 176 -11.87 -12.71 2.78
CA ASP A 176 -11.60 -14.16 2.89
C ASP A 176 -10.14 -14.48 2.52
N TYR A 177 -9.53 -13.62 1.71
CA TYR A 177 -8.13 -13.72 1.34
C TYR A 177 -7.20 -13.33 2.49
N LEU A 178 -7.57 -12.36 3.32
CA LEU A 178 -6.73 -11.96 4.45
C LEU A 178 -6.54 -13.13 5.42
N GLY A 179 -7.57 -13.94 5.66
CA GLY A 179 -7.46 -15.16 6.46
C GLY A 179 -6.44 -16.15 5.88
N SER A 180 -6.40 -16.29 4.55
CA SER A 180 -5.49 -17.21 3.85
C SER A 180 -4.05 -16.68 3.77
N VAL A 181 -3.89 -15.37 3.56
CA VAL A 181 -2.59 -14.70 3.47
C VAL A 181 -1.89 -14.70 4.84
N VAL A 182 -2.67 -14.56 5.91
CA VAL A 182 -2.16 -14.49 7.27
C VAL A 182 -1.72 -15.86 7.78
N GLN A 183 -2.36 -16.98 7.41
CA GLN A 183 -2.03 -18.31 7.96
C GLN A 183 -0.54 -18.70 7.89
N SER A 184 -0.02 -19.30 8.97
CA SER A 184 1.29 -19.94 9.03
C SER A 184 1.54 -20.90 7.86
N GLY A 185 2.60 -20.65 7.09
CA GLY A 185 2.93 -21.41 5.88
C GLY A 185 2.47 -20.75 4.58
N SER A 186 1.79 -19.60 4.68
CA SER A 186 1.50 -18.75 3.54
C SER A 186 2.79 -18.33 2.81
N PRO A 187 2.79 -18.27 1.46
CA PRO A 187 3.89 -17.72 0.67
C PRO A 187 4.24 -16.27 1.04
N ALA A 188 3.33 -15.56 1.70
CA ALA A 188 3.52 -14.20 2.18
C ALA A 188 4.50 -14.07 3.36
N ALA A 189 4.96 -15.18 3.96
CA ALA A 189 5.81 -15.17 5.17
C ALA A 189 7.20 -14.50 4.99
N GLY A 190 7.51 -13.97 3.80
CA GLY A 190 8.65 -13.09 3.56
C GLY A 190 8.34 -11.93 2.60
N SER A 191 7.07 -11.64 2.33
CA SER A 191 6.65 -10.47 1.54
C SER A 191 6.31 -9.29 2.45
N ALA A 192 6.13 -8.11 1.87
CA ALA A 192 5.71 -6.93 2.60
C ALA A 192 4.39 -7.17 3.37
N ILE A 193 3.48 -7.99 2.83
CA ILE A 193 2.21 -8.32 3.48
C ILE A 193 2.40 -9.15 4.75
N GLY A 194 3.42 -10.01 4.81
CA GLY A 194 3.73 -10.78 6.02
C GLY A 194 4.06 -9.89 7.23
N ASP A 195 4.54 -8.67 6.97
CA ASP A 195 4.86 -7.67 7.98
C ASP A 195 3.73 -6.66 8.22
N LEU A 196 2.58 -6.78 7.55
CA LEU A 196 1.43 -5.89 7.72
C LEU A 196 0.47 -6.38 8.81
N ALA A 197 -0.19 -5.42 9.46
CA ALA A 197 -1.45 -5.65 10.16
C ALA A 197 -2.55 -4.83 9.50
N ILE A 198 -3.70 -5.43 9.23
CA ILE A 198 -4.85 -4.76 8.62
C ILE A 198 -6.00 -4.81 9.62
N CYS A 199 -6.48 -3.65 10.08
CA CYS A 199 -7.63 -3.56 10.98
C CYS A 199 -8.81 -2.92 10.24
N VAL A 200 -9.90 -3.66 10.15
CA VAL A 200 -11.15 -3.28 9.50
C VAL A 200 -12.16 -2.85 10.57
N PHE A 201 -12.61 -1.61 10.47
CA PHE A 201 -13.74 -1.07 11.21
C PHE A 201 -15.01 -1.52 10.47
N ALA A 202 -15.59 -2.62 10.90
CA ALA A 202 -16.71 -3.27 10.23
C ALA A 202 -18.03 -2.57 10.63
N SER A 203 -18.47 -1.58 9.84
CA SER A 203 -19.63 -0.75 10.22
C SER A 203 -20.93 -1.56 10.34
N GLY A 204 -21.06 -2.64 9.57
CA GLY A 204 -22.23 -3.53 9.62
C GLY A 204 -22.25 -4.46 10.83
N LEU A 205 -21.11 -4.68 11.48
CA LEU A 205 -20.98 -5.52 12.69
C LEU A 205 -20.79 -4.68 13.96
N GLY A 206 -20.45 -3.39 13.81
CA GLY A 206 -20.19 -2.48 14.93
C GLY A 206 -18.94 -2.85 15.74
N GLY A 207 -17.93 -3.44 15.09
CA GLY A 207 -16.71 -3.90 15.74
C GLY A 207 -15.46 -3.74 14.89
N LEU A 208 -14.35 -4.25 15.41
CA LEU A 208 -13.07 -4.34 14.73
C LEU A 208 -12.77 -5.78 14.34
N GLU A 209 -12.23 -5.95 13.14
CA GLU A 209 -11.66 -7.22 12.68
C GLU A 209 -10.24 -6.95 12.21
N ALA A 210 -9.27 -7.58 12.87
CA ALA A 210 -7.86 -7.39 12.60
C ALA A 210 -7.22 -8.67 12.05
N TYR A 211 -6.36 -8.48 11.07
CA TYR A 211 -5.59 -9.52 10.40
C TYR A 211 -4.12 -9.19 10.60
N GLU A 212 -3.41 -10.01 11.37
CA GLU A 212 -2.02 -9.77 11.78
C GLU A 212 -1.08 -10.73 11.04
N GLY A 213 -0.25 -10.20 10.13
CA GLY A 213 0.75 -10.99 9.42
C GLY A 213 1.80 -11.61 10.35
N THR A 214 2.43 -12.70 9.89
CA THR A 214 3.40 -13.50 10.65
C THR A 214 4.58 -12.71 11.24
N GLY A 215 5.00 -11.64 10.55
CA GLY A 215 6.12 -10.80 10.91
C GLY A 215 5.76 -9.62 11.79
N TYR A 216 4.51 -9.13 11.74
CA TYR A 216 4.09 -7.86 12.36
C TYR A 216 4.45 -7.75 13.84
N ALA A 217 4.10 -8.77 14.64
CA ALA A 217 4.33 -8.76 16.10
C ALA A 217 5.82 -8.76 16.49
N ARG A 218 6.73 -9.10 15.57
CA ARG A 218 8.18 -9.12 15.79
C ARG A 218 8.85 -7.79 15.44
N LEU A 219 8.14 -6.91 14.75
CA LEU A 219 8.65 -5.61 14.36
C LEU A 219 8.82 -4.70 15.59
N PRO A 220 9.81 -3.78 15.60
CA PRO A 220 9.86 -2.68 16.55
C PRO A 220 8.59 -1.81 16.48
N ARG A 221 8.22 -1.13 17.59
CA ARG A 221 7.01 -0.30 17.67
C ARG A 221 6.87 0.67 16.48
N GLU A 222 7.94 1.37 16.11
CA GLU A 222 7.93 2.33 15.00
C GLU A 222 7.52 1.67 13.66
N GLN A 223 7.98 0.45 13.42
CA GLN A 223 7.62 -0.32 12.23
C GLN A 223 6.21 -0.92 12.35
N GLN A 224 5.78 -1.33 13.54
CA GLN A 224 4.39 -1.75 13.78
C GLN A 224 3.39 -0.63 13.49
N VAL A 225 3.72 0.60 13.90
CA VAL A 225 2.94 1.80 13.57
C VAL A 225 2.92 2.02 12.05
N ALA A 226 4.08 1.98 11.40
CA ALA A 226 4.17 2.15 9.94
C ALA A 226 3.39 1.08 9.16
N ASN A 227 3.37 -0.15 9.64
CA ASN A 227 2.78 -1.32 8.97
C ASN A 227 1.34 -1.63 9.39
N LEU A 228 0.71 -0.79 10.20
CA LEU A 228 -0.72 -0.91 10.51
C LEU A 228 -1.58 -0.17 9.48
N ALA A 229 -2.36 -0.89 8.69
CA ALA A 229 -3.38 -0.32 7.80
C ALA A 229 -4.76 -0.34 8.49
N LEU A 230 -5.45 0.79 8.48
CA LEU A 230 -6.78 0.96 9.05
C LEU A 230 -7.79 1.21 7.94
N LEU A 231 -8.83 0.38 7.87
CA LEU A 231 -9.87 0.44 6.85
C LEU A 231 -11.23 0.64 7.50
N TRP A 232 -12.12 1.38 6.85
CA TRP A 232 -13.53 1.42 7.18
C TRP A 232 -14.30 0.60 6.14
N HIS A 233 -15.05 -0.41 6.59
CA HIS A 233 -15.88 -1.21 5.70
C HIS A 233 -17.34 -0.83 5.88
N ARG A 234 -17.97 -0.45 4.77
CA ARG A 234 -19.43 -0.34 4.61
C ARG A 234 -19.87 -1.31 3.50
N PRO A 235 -21.13 -1.79 3.48
CA PRO A 235 -21.56 -2.80 2.51
C PRO A 235 -21.18 -2.45 1.06
N GLY A 236 -20.25 -3.22 0.49
CA GLY A 236 -19.76 -3.07 -0.89
C GLY A 236 -18.69 -2.00 -1.11
N HIS A 237 -18.10 -1.39 -0.08
CA HIS A 237 -17.05 -0.39 -0.24
C HIS A 237 -16.08 -0.31 0.94
N PHE A 238 -14.80 -0.09 0.63
CA PHE A 238 -13.76 0.17 1.62
C PHE A 238 -13.26 1.61 1.51
N GLU A 239 -13.12 2.27 2.66
CA GLU A 239 -12.51 3.59 2.78
C GLU A 239 -11.22 3.47 3.60
N ALA A 240 -10.24 4.32 3.32
CA ALA A 240 -9.06 4.39 4.16
C ALA A 240 -9.40 5.14 5.46
N ILE A 241 -8.86 4.69 6.59
CA ILE A 241 -8.85 5.47 7.83
C ILE A 241 -7.46 6.08 7.99
N VAL A 242 -7.44 7.39 8.19
CA VAL A 242 -6.22 8.21 8.34
C VAL A 242 -6.37 9.14 9.54
N ALA A 243 -5.28 9.70 10.05
CA ALA A 243 -5.34 10.75 11.05
C ALA A 243 -6.08 11.99 10.50
N LEU A 244 -6.63 12.85 11.36
CA LEU A 244 -7.36 14.06 10.93
C LEU A 244 -6.54 14.93 9.96
N HIS A 245 -5.23 15.07 10.21
CA HIS A 245 -4.29 15.78 9.33
C HIS A 245 -3.94 15.02 8.03
N GLY A 246 -4.55 13.86 7.76
CA GLY A 246 -4.34 13.02 6.58
C GLY A 246 -3.13 12.09 6.66
N GLY A 247 -2.39 12.13 7.77
CA GLY A 247 -1.17 11.34 7.97
C GLY A 247 -1.42 9.96 8.59
N LYS A 248 -0.32 9.27 8.95
CA LYS A 248 -0.40 8.03 9.72
C LYS A 248 -0.81 8.31 11.16
N VAL A 249 -1.51 7.36 11.75
CA VAL A 249 -1.81 7.36 13.18
C VAL A 249 -0.66 6.71 13.95
N ASP A 250 -0.21 7.32 15.05
CA ASP A 250 0.82 6.76 15.91
C ASP A 250 0.23 5.77 16.92
N ILE A 251 -0.23 4.63 16.40
CA ILE A 251 -0.81 3.55 17.21
C ILE A 251 -0.40 2.18 16.66
N THR A 252 -0.10 1.23 17.53
CA THR A 252 0.08 -0.18 17.14
C THR A 252 -1.24 -0.94 17.17
N LEU A 253 -1.29 -2.13 16.55
CA LEU A 253 -2.49 -2.96 16.61
C LEU A 253 -2.88 -3.29 18.08
N SER A 254 -1.92 -3.66 18.92
CA SER A 254 -2.20 -4.00 20.32
C SER A 254 -2.76 -2.81 21.11
N GLU A 255 -2.25 -1.60 20.86
CA GLU A 255 -2.75 -0.38 21.47
C GLU A 255 -4.19 -0.08 21.01
N LEU A 256 -4.48 -0.24 19.72
CA LEU A 256 -5.82 -0.05 19.15
C LEU A 256 -6.84 -1.02 19.75
N ILE A 257 -6.51 -2.31 19.83
CA ILE A 257 -7.38 -3.33 20.42
C ILE A 257 -7.66 -3.02 21.90
N ALA A 258 -6.64 -2.65 22.67
CA ALA A 258 -6.83 -2.27 24.08
C ALA A 258 -7.74 -1.05 24.25
N LEU A 259 -7.64 -0.04 23.37
CA LEU A 259 -8.54 1.12 23.38
C LEU A 259 -9.97 0.74 22.96
N ALA A 260 -10.13 -0.15 21.99
CA ALA A 260 -11.44 -0.64 21.58
C ALA A 260 -12.16 -1.38 22.72
N GLU A 261 -11.45 -2.27 23.43
CA GLU A 261 -11.97 -2.97 24.61
C GLU A 261 -12.40 -2.00 25.71
N GLN A 262 -11.62 -0.95 25.99
CA GLN A 262 -11.97 0.09 26.96
C GLN A 262 -13.26 0.85 26.58
N GLN A 263 -13.54 0.98 25.28
CA GLN A 263 -14.76 1.62 24.77
C GLN A 263 -15.92 0.65 24.57
N ASN A 264 -15.79 -0.63 25.00
CA ASN A 264 -16.77 -1.68 24.76
C ASN A 264 -17.10 -1.87 23.26
N VAL A 265 -16.08 -1.74 22.41
CA VAL A 265 -16.13 -2.09 20.99
C VAL A 265 -15.60 -3.51 20.85
N SER A 266 -16.41 -4.40 20.26
CA SER A 266 -16.00 -5.78 20.02
C SER A 266 -14.83 -5.83 19.04
N SER A 267 -13.84 -6.67 19.30
CA SER A 267 -12.69 -6.84 18.43
C SER A 267 -12.31 -8.32 18.26
N ALA A 268 -12.07 -8.74 17.03
CA ALA A 268 -11.51 -10.04 16.69
C ALA A 268 -10.12 -9.86 16.06
N VAL A 269 -9.14 -10.67 16.50
CA VAL A 269 -7.78 -10.66 15.93
C VAL A 269 -7.49 -12.05 15.36
N ILE A 270 -7.31 -12.10 14.05
CA ILE A 270 -6.91 -13.29 13.29
C ILE A 270 -5.40 -13.20 13.11
N ARG A 271 -4.68 -14.12 13.77
CA ARG A 271 -3.22 -14.21 13.72
C ARG A 271 -2.77 -15.38 12.85
N ALA A 272 -1.61 -15.19 12.25
CA ALA A 272 -0.89 -16.18 11.49
C ALA A 272 -0.47 -17.42 12.28
#